data_AF-A0A1B0GQ12-F1
#
_entry.id   AF-A0A1B0GQ12-F1
#
_cell.length_a   1.000
_cell.length_b   1.000
_cell.length_c   1.000
_cell.angle_alpha   90.00
_cell.angle_beta   90.00
_cell.angle_gamma   90.00
#
_symmetry.space_group_name_H-M   'P 1'
#
loop_
_entity.id
_entity.type
_entity.pdbx_description
1 polymer ?
#
loop_
_entity_poly.entity_id
_entity_poly.type
_entity_poly.pdbx_seq_one_letter_code
_entity_poly.pdbx_strand_id
1 'polypeptide(L)'
;MKRRAICMDTLRNVRSSSCPHGNRPPPIKQRCQAPPNCSCRTIQYHMNTRRDGEYVLNVRGRQVSIYCHRMNTNTPKEYLTLKAGSTENYSMYYDKRSKDRSQCPDSPHHMFHDETIPSGTTWYSKVRLNLHTLQVINDDFAFAHTQGHTQPFASAGDCFSITRRCPKGVFSVNLEGTGFRIRPTMQWETKGQSSAIIFHQNLEPPYFKVIARCGGYCGNCFSSRNHTLTLDVL
;
A
#
# COMPACT_ATOMS: atom_id res chain seq x y z
N MET A 1 -15.15 9.76 17.44
CA MET A 1 -14.45 9.50 18.72
C MET A 1 -14.01 10.81 19.35
N LYS A 2 -14.45 11.12 20.58
CA LYS A 2 -13.93 12.27 21.34
C LYS A 2 -12.70 11.80 22.11
N ARG A 3 -11.51 12.33 21.77
CA ARG A 3 -10.31 12.11 22.59
C ARG A 3 -10.37 13.05 23.80
N ARG A 4 -10.15 12.50 24.99
CA ARG A 4 -10.18 13.25 26.26
C ARG A 4 -8.78 13.19 26.86
N ALA A 5 -8.08 14.32 26.90
CA ALA A 5 -6.90 14.47 27.74
C ALA A 5 -7.35 14.59 29.21
N ILE A 6 -6.61 13.96 30.12
CA ILE A 6 -6.87 14.01 31.56
C ILE A 6 -5.69 14.73 32.20
N CYS A 7 -5.97 15.80 32.96
CA CYS A 7 -4.95 16.47 33.75
C CYS A 7 -4.63 15.64 35.00
N MET A 8 -3.34 15.49 35.30
CA MET A 8 -2.82 14.76 36.45
C MET A 8 -2.05 15.72 37.37
N ASP A 9 -2.19 15.55 38.68
CA ASP A 9 -1.36 16.22 39.68
C ASP A 9 0.06 15.64 39.64
N THR A 10 1.07 16.49 39.50
CA THR A 10 2.47 16.08 39.30
C THR A 10 3.12 15.49 40.55
N LEU A 11 2.60 15.79 41.74
CA LEU A 11 3.17 15.34 43.01
C LEU A 11 2.49 14.07 43.52
N ARG A 12 1.16 13.99 43.36
CA ARG A 12 0.32 12.91 43.89
C ARG A 12 -0.05 11.87 42.84
N ASN A 13 0.22 12.15 41.56
CA ASN A 13 -0.16 11.31 40.43
C ASN A 13 -1.65 10.91 40.42
N VAL A 14 -2.51 11.79 40.93
CA VAL A 14 -3.97 11.62 40.94
C VAL A 14 -4.61 12.49 39.87
N ARG A 15 -5.82 12.10 39.43
CA ARG A 15 -6.60 12.88 38.47
C ARG A 15 -6.96 14.24 39.09
N SER A 16 -7.03 15.28 38.27
CA SER A 16 -7.45 16.61 38.73
C SER A 16 -8.85 16.63 39.37
N SER A 17 -9.71 15.65 39.06
CA SER A 17 -11.01 15.46 39.74
C SER A 17 -10.89 15.18 41.24
N SER A 18 -9.76 14.62 41.67
CA SER A 18 -9.48 14.30 43.07
C SER A 18 -8.87 15.48 43.84
N CYS A 19 -8.53 16.58 43.15
CA CYS A 19 -8.02 17.79 43.80
C CYS A 19 -9.16 18.59 44.45
N PRO A 20 -8.90 19.35 45.52
CA PRO A 20 -9.85 20.32 46.09
C PRO A 20 -10.30 21.34 45.04
N HIS A 21 -11.55 21.82 45.13
CA HIS A 21 -12.19 22.60 44.07
C HIS A 21 -11.43 23.89 43.68
N GLY A 22 -10.76 24.54 44.65
CA GLY A 22 -9.96 25.75 44.41
C GLY A 22 -8.63 25.50 43.69
N ASN A 23 -8.13 24.26 43.69
CA ASN A 23 -6.86 23.87 43.05
C ASN A 23 -7.09 23.17 41.70
N ARG A 24 -8.35 23.03 41.27
CA ARG A 24 -8.66 22.42 39.98
C ARG A 24 -8.43 23.45 38.87
N PRO A 25 -7.57 23.18 37.89
CA PRO A 25 -7.53 24.01 36.70
C PRO A 25 -8.92 24.00 36.03
N PRO A 26 -9.39 25.15 35.53
CA PRO A 26 -10.70 25.22 34.88
C PRO A 26 -10.77 24.23 33.71
N PRO A 27 -11.93 23.60 33.46
CA PRO A 27 -12.07 22.64 32.38
C PRO A 27 -11.88 23.33 31.01
N ILE A 28 -10.69 23.16 30.43
CA ILE A 28 -10.39 23.65 29.08
C ILE A 28 -11.09 22.73 28.07
N LYS A 29 -12.22 23.19 27.52
CA LYS A 29 -12.87 22.55 26.37
C LYS A 29 -12.30 23.13 25.08
N GLN A 30 -11.04 22.82 24.77
CA GLN A 30 -10.47 23.22 23.48
C GLN A 30 -11.00 22.28 22.39
N ARG A 31 -11.60 22.85 21.34
CA ARG A 31 -11.83 22.08 20.12
C ARG A 31 -10.46 21.75 19.55
N CYS A 32 -10.14 20.46 19.43
CA CYS A 32 -9.00 20.05 18.63
C CYS A 32 -9.23 20.57 17.22
N GLN A 33 -8.43 21.53 16.78
CA GLN A 33 -8.41 21.90 15.37
C GLN A 33 -7.79 20.71 14.63
N ALA A 34 -8.45 20.25 13.56
CA ALA A 34 -7.80 19.29 12.67
C ALA A 34 -6.47 19.92 12.22
N PRO A 35 -5.35 19.16 12.19
CA PRO A 35 -4.10 19.69 11.70
C PRO A 35 -4.34 20.35 10.34
N PRO A 36 -3.86 21.58 10.11
CA PRO A 36 -3.87 22.12 8.77
C PRO A 36 -3.12 21.13 7.86
N ASN A 37 -3.63 20.90 6.66
CA ASN A 37 -3.00 20.07 5.63
C ASN A 37 -3.00 18.55 5.91
N CYS A 38 -4.14 17.97 6.28
CA CYS A 38 -4.26 16.52 6.50
C CYS A 38 -4.75 15.72 5.27
N SER A 39 -5.13 16.42 4.19
CA SER A 39 -5.54 15.84 2.90
C SER A 39 -5.33 16.82 1.76
N CYS A 40 -5.36 16.33 0.52
CA CYS A 40 -5.29 17.17 -0.66
C CYS A 40 -6.44 18.18 -0.73
N ARG A 41 -7.64 17.79 -0.25
CA ARG A 41 -8.79 18.69 -0.14
C ARG A 41 -8.55 19.85 0.83
N THR A 42 -7.88 19.59 1.95
CA THR A 42 -7.55 20.68 2.89
C THR A 42 -6.51 21.63 2.32
N ILE A 43 -5.48 21.11 1.63
CA ILE A 43 -4.51 21.94 0.90
C ILE A 43 -5.22 22.81 -0.13
N GLN A 44 -6.10 22.21 -0.93
CA GLN A 44 -6.87 22.89 -1.96
C GLN A 44 -7.65 24.09 -1.39
N TYR A 45 -8.31 23.90 -0.25
CA TYR A 45 -9.10 24.94 0.41
C TYR A 45 -8.23 26.01 1.09
N HIS A 46 -7.26 25.61 1.91
CA HIS A 46 -6.47 26.55 2.73
C HIS A 46 -5.40 27.30 1.94
N MET A 47 -4.81 26.68 0.92
CA MET A 47 -3.80 27.31 0.07
C MET A 47 -4.40 27.90 -1.22
N ASN A 48 -5.71 27.77 -1.44
CA ASN A 48 -6.41 28.19 -2.66
C ASN A 48 -5.72 27.71 -3.96
N THR A 49 -5.14 26.50 -3.94
CA THR A 49 -4.44 25.92 -5.09
C THR A 49 -5.33 24.92 -5.83
N ARG A 50 -5.24 24.93 -7.16
CA ARG A 50 -5.93 23.98 -8.05
C ARG A 50 -4.96 23.13 -8.87
N ARG A 51 -3.67 23.19 -8.56
CA ARG A 51 -2.60 22.53 -9.34
C ARG A 51 -2.31 21.16 -8.76
N ASP A 52 -2.22 20.16 -9.63
CA ASP A 52 -1.69 18.86 -9.25
C ASP A 52 -0.21 18.96 -8.92
N GLY A 53 0.27 18.14 -7.99
CA GLY A 53 1.68 18.18 -7.56
C GLY A 53 1.94 17.50 -6.23
N GLU A 54 3.20 17.51 -5.81
CA GLU A 54 3.62 17.06 -4.48
C GLU A 54 3.32 18.14 -3.44
N TYR A 55 2.66 17.75 -2.35
CA TYR A 55 2.37 18.61 -1.22
C TYR A 55 2.78 17.93 0.08
N VAL A 56 3.26 18.72 1.04
CA VAL A 56 3.56 18.23 2.39
C VAL A 56 2.26 18.17 3.19
N LEU A 57 1.86 16.96 3.57
CA LEU A 57 0.68 16.69 4.40
C LEU A 57 1.08 16.21 5.78
N ASN A 58 0.24 16.52 6.78
CA ASN A 58 0.34 15.97 8.12
C ASN A 58 -0.51 14.69 8.23
N VAL A 59 0.16 13.54 8.22
CA VAL A 59 -0.46 12.21 8.32
C VAL A 59 -0.08 11.60 9.66
N ARG A 60 -1.07 11.41 10.55
CA ARG A 60 -0.88 10.91 11.92
C ARG A 60 0.21 11.64 12.74
N GLY A 61 0.38 12.95 12.53
CA GLY A 61 1.36 13.76 13.24
C GLY A 61 2.73 13.86 12.56
N ARG A 62 2.90 13.24 11.38
CA ARG A 62 4.14 13.24 10.61
C ARG A 62 3.97 14.02 9.31
N GLN A 63 4.98 14.79 8.93
CA GLN A 63 5.01 15.51 7.66
C GLN A 63 5.53 14.59 6.56
N VAL A 64 4.73 14.35 5.54
CA VAL A 64 5.06 13.47 4.42
C VAL A 64 4.67 14.09 3.08
N SER A 65 5.44 13.79 2.04
CA SER A 65 5.14 14.22 0.67
C SER A 65 4.07 13.32 0.07
N ILE A 66 2.94 13.90 -0.32
CA ILE A 66 1.84 13.21 -1.00
C ILE A 66 1.53 13.94 -2.30
N TYR A 67 1.41 13.18 -3.38
CA TYR A 67 1.00 13.72 -4.66
C TYR A 67 -0.53 13.91 -4.66
N CYS A 68 -0.96 15.14 -4.86
CA CYS A 68 -2.36 15.49 -5.01
C CYS A 68 -2.74 15.55 -6.48
N HIS A 69 -3.70 14.71 -6.87
CA HIS A 69 -4.22 14.62 -8.23
C HIS A 69 -5.66 15.14 -8.30
N ARG A 70 -6.06 15.70 -9.45
CA ARG A 70 -7.39 16.31 -9.67
C ARG A 70 -7.68 17.46 -8.71
N MET A 71 -6.66 18.26 -8.40
CA MET A 71 -6.74 19.46 -7.58
C MET A 71 -7.60 20.57 -8.22
N ASN A 72 -7.96 20.44 -9.49
CA ASN A 72 -8.95 21.30 -10.15
C ASN A 72 -10.41 20.89 -9.90
N THR A 73 -10.67 19.76 -9.22
CA THR A 73 -12.03 19.23 -8.96
C THR A 73 -12.41 19.31 -7.48
N ASN A 74 -13.67 19.06 -7.14
CA ASN A 74 -14.12 19.01 -5.73
C ASN A 74 -13.67 17.76 -4.97
N THR A 75 -13.06 16.80 -5.66
CA THR A 75 -12.67 15.48 -5.13
C THR A 75 -11.20 15.16 -5.49
N PRO A 76 -10.23 15.95 -4.98
CA PRO A 76 -8.83 15.62 -5.17
C PRO A 76 -8.50 14.26 -4.54
N LYS A 77 -7.50 13.58 -5.10
CA LYS A 77 -7.08 12.24 -4.70
C LYS A 77 -5.61 12.23 -4.28
N GLU A 78 -5.34 11.45 -3.24
CA GLU A 78 -4.02 11.27 -2.64
C GLU A 78 -3.28 10.07 -3.25
N TYR A 79 -2.06 10.30 -3.71
CA TYR A 79 -1.16 9.28 -4.24
C TYR A 79 0.19 9.33 -3.54
N LEU A 80 0.74 8.17 -3.24
CA LEU A 80 2.11 8.03 -2.75
C LEU A 80 3.05 7.84 -3.94
N THR A 81 4.00 8.77 -4.12
CA THR A 81 5.03 8.66 -5.14
C THR A 81 6.11 7.69 -4.72
N LEU A 82 6.35 6.67 -5.55
CA LEU A 82 7.32 5.61 -5.29
C LEU A 82 8.71 6.10 -5.72
N LYS A 83 9.56 6.47 -4.76
CA LYS A 83 10.85 7.13 -5.03
C LYS A 83 11.84 6.22 -5.76
N ALA A 84 11.77 4.91 -5.50
CA ALA A 84 12.56 3.91 -6.21
C ALA A 84 12.16 3.75 -7.70
N GLY A 85 11.07 4.38 -8.13
CA GLY A 85 10.59 4.34 -9.51
C GLY A 85 9.80 3.07 -9.84
N SER A 86 9.32 3.02 -11.09
CA SER A 86 8.42 1.98 -11.57
C SER A 86 9.12 0.65 -11.87
N THR A 87 10.43 0.65 -12.11
CA THR A 87 11.24 -0.57 -12.29
C THR A 87 11.37 -1.39 -11.00
N GLU A 88 11.24 -0.74 -9.83
CA GLU A 88 11.29 -1.36 -8.51
C GLU A 88 9.89 -1.65 -7.93
N ASN A 89 8.83 -1.25 -8.65
CA ASN A 89 7.46 -1.31 -8.19
C ASN A 89 6.53 -1.81 -9.30
N TYR A 90 6.30 -3.13 -9.32
CA TYR A 90 5.53 -3.77 -10.38
C TYR A 90 4.82 -5.02 -9.90
N SER A 91 3.79 -5.40 -10.66
CA SER A 91 2.99 -6.61 -10.48
C SER A 91 2.89 -7.33 -11.82
N MET A 92 3.14 -8.63 -11.84
CA MET A 92 3.13 -9.44 -13.06
C MET A 92 2.30 -10.71 -12.86
N TYR A 93 1.39 -10.92 -13.82
CA TYR A 93 0.75 -12.21 -14.04
C TYR A 93 1.34 -12.83 -15.30
N TYR A 94 1.98 -13.99 -15.17
CA TYR A 94 2.75 -14.63 -16.25
C TYR A 94 1.84 -15.11 -17.39
N ASP A 95 2.32 -14.97 -18.62
CA ASP A 95 1.58 -15.12 -19.87
C ASP A 95 1.63 -16.52 -20.48
N LYS A 96 2.50 -17.39 -19.97
CA LYS A 96 2.69 -18.74 -20.51
C LYS A 96 2.24 -19.83 -19.55
N ARG A 97 1.95 -20.99 -20.13
CA ARG A 97 1.72 -22.25 -19.43
C ARG A 97 2.76 -23.29 -19.79
N SER A 98 2.98 -24.24 -18.89
CA SER A 98 3.71 -25.46 -19.23
C SER A 98 2.84 -26.39 -20.08
N LYS A 99 3.42 -27.00 -21.13
CA LYS A 99 2.76 -28.06 -21.93
C LYS A 99 2.45 -29.29 -21.08
N ASP A 100 3.36 -29.62 -20.15
CA ASP A 100 3.14 -30.63 -19.12
C ASP A 100 2.91 -29.93 -17.77
N ARG A 101 1.66 -29.95 -17.29
CA ARG A 101 1.29 -29.32 -16.03
C ARG A 101 2.09 -29.80 -14.83
N SER A 102 2.65 -31.02 -14.87
CA SER A 102 3.42 -31.62 -13.78
C SER A 102 4.89 -31.19 -13.75
N GLN A 103 5.34 -30.47 -14.78
CA GLN A 103 6.72 -30.02 -14.91
C GLN A 103 6.83 -28.50 -14.75
N CYS A 104 8.00 -28.04 -14.32
CA CYS A 104 8.39 -26.63 -14.46
C CYS A 104 9.56 -26.48 -15.43
N PRO A 105 9.31 -26.45 -16.75
CA PRO A 105 10.38 -26.24 -17.71
C PRO A 105 10.85 -24.77 -17.70
N ASP A 106 12.14 -24.57 -17.97
CA ASP A 106 12.69 -23.25 -18.26
C ASP A 106 12.77 -22.97 -19.78
N SER A 107 12.77 -24.03 -20.60
CA SER A 107 12.86 -23.92 -22.06
C SER A 107 11.52 -23.50 -22.70
N PRO A 108 11.52 -22.46 -23.57
CA PRO A 108 10.33 -22.02 -24.30
C PRO A 108 9.63 -23.10 -25.11
N HIS A 109 10.35 -24.13 -25.56
CA HIS A 109 9.78 -25.23 -26.35
C HIS A 109 8.73 -26.05 -25.59
N HIS A 110 8.82 -26.07 -24.26
CA HIS A 110 7.87 -26.77 -23.38
C HIS A 110 6.81 -25.85 -22.79
N MET A 111 6.71 -24.61 -23.30
CA MET A 111 5.74 -23.62 -22.87
C MET A 111 4.88 -23.18 -24.05
N PHE A 112 3.69 -22.64 -23.78
CA PHE A 112 2.84 -22.02 -24.78
C PHE A 112 2.12 -20.80 -24.19
N HIS A 113 1.80 -19.82 -25.03
CA HIS A 113 0.98 -18.68 -24.63
C HIS A 113 -0.49 -19.10 -24.60
N ASP A 114 -1.21 -18.70 -23.54
CA ASP A 114 -2.63 -18.93 -23.42
C ASP A 114 -3.36 -17.59 -23.34
N GLU A 115 -3.98 -17.20 -24.45
CA GLU A 115 -4.69 -15.92 -24.59
C GLU A 115 -5.93 -15.80 -23.69
N THR A 116 -6.40 -16.90 -23.10
CA THR A 116 -7.54 -16.87 -22.17
C THR A 116 -7.15 -16.37 -20.78
N ILE A 117 -5.85 -16.29 -20.48
CA ILE A 117 -5.36 -15.80 -19.20
C ILE A 117 -5.31 -14.27 -19.24
N PRO A 118 -5.85 -13.57 -18.23
CA PRO A 118 -5.69 -12.11 -18.09
C PRO A 118 -4.27 -11.76 -17.60
N SER A 119 -3.26 -12.13 -18.38
CA SER A 119 -1.85 -11.95 -18.10
C SER A 119 -1.38 -10.54 -18.46
N GLY A 120 -0.31 -10.10 -17.81
CA GLY A 120 0.26 -8.78 -18.06
C GLY A 120 1.20 -8.35 -16.96
N THR A 121 1.88 -7.23 -17.21
CA THR A 121 2.76 -6.59 -16.24
C THR A 121 2.36 -5.13 -16.09
N THR A 122 2.19 -4.69 -14.84
CA THR A 122 1.87 -3.33 -14.48
C THR A 122 2.99 -2.75 -13.62
N TRP A 123 3.56 -1.63 -14.05
CA TRP A 123 4.60 -0.89 -13.34
C TRP A 123 4.02 0.41 -12.79
N TYR A 124 4.35 0.76 -11.55
CA TYR A 124 3.73 1.85 -10.82
C TYR A 124 4.73 2.97 -10.51
N SER A 125 4.43 4.21 -10.92
CA SER A 125 5.20 5.38 -10.48
C SER A 125 4.61 6.01 -9.21
N LYS A 126 3.30 5.86 -9.01
CA LYS A 126 2.58 6.25 -7.79
C LYS A 126 1.48 5.23 -7.51
N VAL A 127 1.12 5.09 -6.24
CA VAL A 127 -0.01 4.25 -5.81
C VAL A 127 -1.01 5.09 -5.03
N ARG A 128 -2.30 4.84 -5.20
CA ARG A 128 -3.33 5.59 -4.49
C ARG A 128 -3.37 5.18 -3.02
N LEU A 129 -3.41 6.16 -2.12
CA LEU A 129 -3.33 5.92 -0.67
C LEU A 129 -4.52 6.54 0.05
N ASN A 130 -5.24 5.74 0.83
CA ASN A 130 -6.22 6.28 1.77
C ASN A 130 -5.49 6.78 3.02
N LEU A 131 -5.37 8.09 3.22
CA LEU A 131 -4.64 8.67 4.35
C LEU A 131 -5.27 8.39 5.73
N HIS A 132 -6.55 8.02 5.78
CA HIS A 132 -7.21 7.67 7.04
C HIS A 132 -6.82 6.26 7.50
N THR A 133 -6.94 5.28 6.60
CA THR A 133 -6.67 3.86 6.91
C THR A 133 -5.20 3.48 6.71
N LEU A 134 -4.46 4.28 5.94
CA LEU A 134 -3.14 3.97 5.39
C LEU A 134 -3.12 2.70 4.52
N GLN A 135 -4.23 2.44 3.83
CA GLN A 135 -4.33 1.35 2.86
C GLN A 135 -4.10 1.86 1.45
N VAL A 136 -3.28 1.13 0.71
CA VAL A 136 -3.13 1.32 -0.72
C VAL A 136 -4.38 0.79 -1.43
N ILE A 137 -4.94 1.60 -2.33
CA ILE A 137 -5.97 1.17 -3.28
C ILE A 137 -5.22 0.57 -4.47
N ASN A 138 -5.12 -0.75 -4.49
CA ASN A 138 -4.21 -1.49 -5.37
C ASN A 138 -4.71 -1.63 -6.81
N ASP A 139 -5.99 -1.38 -7.07
CA ASP A 139 -6.65 -1.41 -8.37
C ASP A 139 -6.84 -0.01 -9.00
N ASP A 140 -6.13 1.01 -8.49
CA ASP A 140 -6.07 2.34 -9.12
C ASP A 140 -4.81 2.45 -10.00
N PHE A 141 -5.01 2.54 -11.32
CA PHE A 141 -3.95 2.49 -12.33
C PHE A 141 -3.58 3.86 -12.90
N ALA A 142 -4.02 4.98 -12.28
CA ALA A 142 -3.86 6.32 -12.85
C ALA A 142 -2.41 6.74 -13.14
N PHE A 143 -1.45 6.20 -12.38
CA PHE A 143 -0.01 6.47 -12.51
C PHE A 143 0.79 5.19 -12.78
N ALA A 144 0.14 4.22 -13.41
CA ALA A 144 0.73 2.95 -13.80
C ALA A 144 0.87 2.84 -15.33
N HIS A 145 1.90 2.14 -15.76
CA HIS A 145 2.08 1.70 -17.15
C HIS A 145 1.85 0.20 -17.20
N THR A 146 1.14 -0.30 -18.21
CA THR A 146 0.81 -1.73 -18.32
C THR A 146 1.10 -2.27 -19.71
N GLN A 147 1.64 -3.49 -19.77
CA GLN A 147 1.68 -4.33 -20.96
C GLN A 147 0.75 -5.54 -20.73
N GLY A 148 -0.21 -5.76 -21.62
CA GLY A 148 -1.26 -6.77 -21.43
C GLY A 148 -2.37 -6.29 -20.48
N HIS A 149 -2.88 -7.19 -19.64
CA HIS A 149 -3.89 -6.86 -18.64
C HIS A 149 -3.29 -6.21 -17.39
N THR A 150 -4.03 -5.26 -16.82
CA THR A 150 -3.69 -4.56 -15.58
C THR A 150 -3.64 -5.51 -14.40
N GLN A 151 -2.53 -5.49 -13.65
CA GLN A 151 -2.32 -6.31 -12.46
C GLN A 151 -2.29 -5.43 -11.21
N PRO A 152 -3.15 -5.67 -10.20
CA PRO A 152 -3.19 -4.86 -8.99
C PRO A 152 -1.84 -4.75 -8.28
N PHE A 153 -1.57 -3.63 -7.61
CA PHE A 153 -0.31 -3.41 -6.90
C PHE A 153 -0.07 -4.47 -5.81
N ALA A 154 1.19 -4.88 -5.62
CA ALA A 154 1.60 -5.90 -4.67
C ALA A 154 0.91 -7.27 -4.86
N SER A 155 0.61 -7.62 -6.11
CA SER A 155 -0.01 -8.89 -6.49
C SER A 155 0.73 -9.54 -7.66
N ALA A 156 0.63 -10.86 -7.75
CA ALA A 156 1.20 -11.63 -8.84
C ALA A 156 0.43 -12.93 -9.05
N GLY A 157 0.65 -13.60 -10.18
CA GLY A 157 0.06 -14.91 -10.43
C GLY A 157 0.55 -15.56 -11.72
N ASP A 158 0.14 -16.79 -11.95
CA ASP A 158 0.34 -17.49 -13.21
C ASP A 158 -0.63 -18.68 -13.35
N CYS A 159 -0.72 -19.19 -14.58
CA CYS A 159 -1.33 -20.49 -14.88
C CYS A 159 -0.29 -21.54 -15.32
N PHE A 160 0.88 -21.55 -14.70
CA PHE A 160 2.03 -22.26 -15.24
C PHE A 160 2.01 -23.78 -15.03
N SER A 161 1.92 -24.25 -13.78
CA SER A 161 2.08 -25.68 -13.43
C SER A 161 1.43 -26.03 -12.09
N ILE A 162 1.15 -27.32 -11.84
CA ILE A 162 0.59 -27.79 -10.56
C ILE A 162 1.64 -28.06 -9.47
N THR A 163 2.93 -27.82 -9.77
CA THR A 163 4.07 -28.27 -8.94
C THR A 163 4.21 -27.56 -7.59
N ARG A 164 3.61 -26.37 -7.43
CA ARG A 164 3.77 -25.48 -6.25
C ARG A 164 5.20 -25.01 -5.95
N ARG A 165 6.19 -25.38 -6.76
CA ARG A 165 7.61 -25.06 -6.53
C ARG A 165 8.15 -24.00 -7.47
N CYS A 166 7.38 -23.67 -8.50
CA CYS A 166 7.86 -22.86 -9.61
C CYS A 166 6.84 -21.80 -10.05
N PRO A 167 6.42 -20.91 -9.14
CA PRO A 167 5.64 -19.76 -9.54
C PRO A 167 6.47 -18.86 -10.47
N LYS A 168 5.88 -18.45 -11.57
CA LYS A 168 6.46 -17.57 -12.61
C LYS A 168 5.97 -16.13 -12.51
N GLY A 169 4.78 -15.88 -11.95
CA GLY A 169 4.35 -14.52 -11.62
C GLY A 169 5.27 -13.86 -10.61
N VAL A 170 5.39 -12.53 -10.63
CA VAL A 170 6.29 -11.78 -9.74
C VAL A 170 5.72 -10.42 -9.36
N PHE A 171 5.97 -9.98 -8.14
CA PHE A 171 5.76 -8.60 -7.74
C PHE A 171 6.97 -8.05 -6.98
N SER A 172 7.13 -6.73 -7.05
CA SER A 172 8.10 -5.96 -6.27
C SER A 172 7.41 -4.73 -5.69
N VAL A 173 7.64 -4.49 -4.41
CA VAL A 173 7.20 -3.27 -3.72
C VAL A 173 8.42 -2.67 -3.05
N ASN A 174 8.70 -1.40 -3.33
CA ASN A 174 9.78 -0.64 -2.72
C ASN A 174 9.28 0.76 -2.33
N LEU A 175 9.15 0.97 -1.02
CA LEU A 175 8.69 2.22 -0.39
C LEU A 175 9.83 3.07 0.19
N GLU A 176 11.08 2.73 -0.11
CA GLU A 176 12.23 3.47 0.39
C GLU A 176 12.17 4.95 -0.01
N GLY A 177 12.53 5.84 0.92
CA GLY A 177 12.48 7.29 0.72
C GLY A 177 11.08 7.92 0.66
N THR A 178 10.01 7.15 0.84
CA THR A 178 8.63 7.67 0.76
C THR A 178 8.09 8.27 2.08
N GLY A 179 8.76 8.00 3.20
CA GLY A 179 8.24 8.32 4.54
C GLY A 179 7.21 7.30 5.07
N PHE A 180 6.99 6.21 4.32
CA PHE A 180 6.16 5.09 4.71
C PHE A 180 6.93 3.78 4.68
N ARG A 181 6.48 2.82 5.47
CA ARG A 181 6.89 1.42 5.38
C ARG A 181 5.68 0.51 5.27
N ILE A 182 5.89 -0.69 4.78
CA ILE A 182 4.88 -1.74 4.84
C ILE A 182 4.68 -2.09 6.31
N ARG A 183 3.43 -2.24 6.74
CA ARG A 183 3.15 -2.63 8.12
C ARG A 183 3.77 -4.01 8.41
N PRO A 184 4.53 -4.19 9.51
CA PRO A 184 5.23 -5.44 9.81
C PRO A 184 4.33 -6.69 9.91
N THR A 185 3.04 -6.50 10.24
CA THR A 185 2.05 -7.58 10.36
C THR A 185 1.39 -7.95 9.03
N MET A 186 1.82 -7.36 7.91
CA MET A 186 1.31 -7.74 6.59
C MET A 186 1.83 -9.11 6.17
N GLN A 187 0.93 -9.86 5.54
CA GLN A 187 1.21 -11.17 4.97
C GLN A 187 0.60 -11.22 3.56
N TRP A 188 1.07 -12.15 2.75
CA TRP A 188 0.50 -12.44 1.44
C TRP A 188 -0.20 -13.78 1.49
N GLU A 189 -1.41 -13.82 0.94
CA GLU A 189 -2.22 -15.02 0.80
C GLU A 189 -2.24 -15.44 -0.65
N THR A 190 -2.33 -16.74 -0.87
CA THR A 190 -2.46 -17.33 -2.20
C THR A 190 -3.90 -17.79 -2.43
N LYS A 191 -4.42 -17.59 -3.64
CA LYS A 191 -5.71 -18.10 -4.10
C LYS A 191 -5.51 -18.88 -5.40
N GLY A 192 -6.38 -19.85 -5.66
CA GLY A 192 -6.30 -20.72 -6.84
C GLY A 192 -5.65 -22.08 -6.57
N GLN A 193 -5.58 -22.90 -7.61
CA GLN A 193 -5.10 -24.28 -7.48
C GLN A 193 -3.58 -24.33 -7.51
N SER A 194 -2.99 -25.10 -6.60
CA SER A 194 -1.54 -25.29 -6.50
C SER A 194 -0.76 -23.97 -6.46
N SER A 195 -1.36 -22.94 -5.89
CA SER A 195 -0.73 -21.65 -5.71
C SER A 195 0.35 -21.72 -4.64
N ALA A 196 1.49 -21.10 -4.92
CA ALA A 196 2.58 -20.94 -3.99
C ALA A 196 3.15 -19.52 -4.11
N ILE A 197 3.75 -19.06 -3.01
CA ILE A 197 4.50 -17.81 -2.96
C ILE A 197 5.90 -18.12 -2.45
N ILE A 198 6.91 -17.56 -3.13
CA ILE A 198 8.33 -17.69 -2.81
C ILE A 198 8.92 -16.29 -2.75
N PHE A 199 9.33 -15.87 -1.57
CA PHE A 199 9.96 -14.57 -1.36
C PHE A 199 11.43 -14.62 -1.80
N HIS A 200 11.79 -13.76 -2.75
CA HIS A 200 13.19 -13.47 -3.08
C HIS A 200 13.78 -12.45 -2.11
N GLN A 201 12.94 -11.53 -1.66
CA GLN A 201 13.26 -10.61 -0.59
C GLN A 201 12.09 -10.60 0.40
N ASN A 202 12.34 -11.13 1.59
CA ASN A 202 11.38 -11.18 2.68
C ASN A 202 11.03 -9.78 3.18
N LEU A 203 9.84 -9.64 3.75
CA LEU A 203 9.43 -8.44 4.45
C LEU A 203 10.08 -8.40 5.84
N GLU A 204 11.25 -7.78 5.93
CA GLU A 204 12.06 -7.68 7.14
C GLU A 204 12.36 -6.22 7.50
N PRO A 205 12.72 -5.90 8.76
CA PRO A 205 13.13 -4.54 9.13
C PRO A 205 14.18 -3.98 8.15
N PRO A 206 14.03 -2.73 7.67
CA PRO A 206 13.10 -1.68 8.09
C PRO A 206 11.68 -1.72 7.46
N TYR A 207 11.32 -2.79 6.74
CA TYR A 207 10.02 -3.05 6.12
C TYR A 207 9.68 -2.15 4.92
N PHE A 208 10.69 -1.70 4.17
CA PHE A 208 10.49 -0.88 2.97
C PHE A 208 10.25 -1.68 1.70
N LYS A 209 10.80 -2.90 1.63
CA LYS A 209 10.89 -3.65 0.39
C LYS A 209 10.49 -5.11 0.57
N VAL A 210 9.81 -5.64 -0.44
CA VAL A 210 9.45 -7.06 -0.54
C VAL A 210 9.38 -7.44 -2.02
N ILE A 211 9.94 -8.60 -2.36
CA ILE A 211 9.90 -9.17 -3.71
C ILE A 211 9.54 -10.63 -3.58
N ALA A 212 8.52 -11.06 -4.31
CA ALA A 212 8.13 -12.47 -4.32
C ALA A 212 7.70 -12.93 -5.71
N ARG A 213 7.98 -14.20 -5.99
CA ARG A 213 7.34 -14.94 -7.07
C ARG A 213 6.10 -15.64 -6.54
N CYS A 214 5.07 -15.69 -7.36
CA CYS A 214 3.79 -16.21 -6.95
C CYS A 214 2.92 -16.66 -8.13
N GLY A 215 2.21 -17.77 -7.94
CA GLY A 215 1.37 -18.40 -8.94
C GLY A 215 1.32 -19.92 -8.77
N GLY A 216 0.86 -20.66 -9.78
CA GLY A 216 0.58 -22.09 -9.72
C GLY A 216 -0.21 -22.58 -10.93
N TYR A 217 -1.39 -23.16 -10.70
CA TYR A 217 -2.29 -23.56 -11.77
C TYR A 217 -3.53 -22.65 -11.77
N CYS A 218 -3.34 -21.49 -12.39
CA CYS A 218 -4.23 -20.33 -12.34
C CYS A 218 -4.34 -19.79 -10.91
N GLY A 219 -3.17 -19.69 -10.30
CA GLY A 219 -2.97 -19.19 -8.95
C GLY A 219 -2.55 -17.73 -8.96
N ASN A 220 -2.92 -17.01 -7.92
CA ASN A 220 -2.43 -15.67 -7.65
C ASN A 220 -2.22 -15.45 -6.15
N CYS A 221 -1.61 -14.33 -5.80
CA CYS A 221 -1.48 -13.87 -4.44
C CYS A 221 -1.66 -12.37 -4.33
N PHE A 222 -2.04 -11.98 -3.13
CA PHE A 222 -2.37 -10.62 -2.75
C PHE A 222 -2.10 -10.45 -1.26
N SER A 223 -2.03 -9.21 -0.80
CA SER A 223 -1.92 -8.90 0.62
C SER A 223 -3.18 -9.30 1.40
N SER A 224 -3.03 -10.02 2.52
CA SER A 224 -4.11 -10.68 3.27
C SER A 224 -5.28 -9.78 3.71
N ARG A 225 -5.02 -8.54 4.10
CA ARG A 225 -6.06 -7.64 4.63
C ARG A 225 -6.90 -7.02 3.51
N ASN A 226 -8.02 -7.67 3.18
CA ASN A 226 -8.97 -7.25 2.13
C ASN A 226 -8.30 -7.04 0.76
N HIS A 227 -7.26 -7.80 0.45
CA HIS A 227 -6.46 -7.64 -0.77
C HIS A 227 -5.78 -6.26 -0.87
N THR A 228 -5.59 -5.54 0.25
CA THR A 228 -4.95 -4.22 0.28
C THR A 228 -3.68 -4.20 1.11
N LEU A 229 -2.66 -3.49 0.60
CA LEU A 229 -1.41 -3.30 1.32
C LEU A 229 -1.60 -2.19 2.35
N THR A 230 -1.36 -2.49 3.63
CA THR A 230 -1.44 -1.47 4.69
C THR A 230 -0.06 -0.97 5.08
N LEU A 231 0.07 0.35 5.20
CA LEU A 231 1.30 1.05 5.50
C LEU A 231 1.29 1.63 6.92
N ASP A 232 2.49 1.91 7.41
CA ASP A 232 2.72 2.76 8.57
C ASP A 232 3.56 3.96 8.15
N VAL A 233 3.24 5.13 8.69
CA VAL A 233 4.01 6.36 8.50
C VAL A 233 5.16 6.41 9.52
N LEU A 234 6.33 6.89 9.10
CA LEU A 234 7.54 6.97 9.93
C LEU A 234 7.59 8.22 10.79
#